data_AF-A0A7W9YER1-F1
#
_entry.id   AF-A0A7W9YER1-F1
#
_cell.length_a   1.000
_cell.length_b   1.000
_cell.length_c   1.000
_cell.angle_alpha   90.00
_cell.angle_beta   90.00
_cell.angle_gamma   90.00
#
_symmetry.space_group_name_H-M   'P 1'
#
loop_
_entity.id
_entity.type
_entity.pdbx_description
1 polymer ?
#
loop_
_entity_poly.entity_id
_entity_poly.type
_entity_poly.pdbx_seq_one_letter_code
_entity_poly.pdbx_strand_id
1 'polypeptide(L)'
;MAETQFALTEKKLRVDLSTEFARSQIAMDGGKNTISGSMLSQQDFSRKLTQLFVKDSVFSTHPFVFRSRNEEDSNSDLVVDQFAGDGHLKILIIPVRSAAEPFFRVNIFYQSFFVLPNGEHVAPSLELQAFYKRAVRSFSKRTLNIEVFSKRFIRIEKPLLETGEDIIGALKVSFQKK
;
A
#
# COMPACT_ATOMS: atom_id res chain seq x y z
N MET A 1 -9.13 8.88 -8.58
CA MET A 1 -8.19 7.90 -8.01
C MET A 1 -6.78 8.32 -8.38
N ALA A 2 -5.87 8.37 -7.42
CA ALA A 2 -4.45 8.60 -7.68
C ALA A 2 -3.67 7.35 -7.27
N GLU A 3 -2.75 6.89 -8.11
CA GLU A 3 -1.91 5.71 -7.85
C GLU A 3 -0.46 6.01 -8.22
N THR A 4 0.46 5.55 -7.37
CA THR A 4 1.89 5.52 -7.67
C THR A 4 2.44 4.13 -7.38
N GLN A 5 3.24 3.62 -8.32
CA GLN A 5 3.87 2.31 -8.21
C GLN A 5 5.38 2.43 -8.00
N PHE A 6 5.90 1.57 -7.13
CA PHE A 6 7.30 1.49 -6.77
C PHE A 6 7.81 0.05 -6.86
N ALA A 7 9.13 -0.09 -7.05
CA ALA A 7 9.87 -1.31 -6.80
C ALA A 7 10.96 -1.00 -5.77
N LEU A 8 10.89 -1.62 -4.60
CA LEU A 8 11.70 -1.28 -3.43
C LEU A 8 12.36 -2.52 -2.84
N THR A 9 13.57 -2.36 -2.31
CA THR A 9 14.17 -3.34 -1.41
C THR A 9 13.35 -3.47 -0.12
N GLU A 10 13.51 -4.59 0.58
CA GLU A 10 12.88 -4.78 1.89
C GLU A 10 13.26 -3.69 2.88
N LYS A 11 14.55 -3.34 2.91
CA LYS A 11 15.10 -2.33 3.81
C LYS A 11 14.41 -0.98 3.62
N LYS A 12 14.32 -0.51 2.37
CA LYS A 12 13.66 0.77 2.06
C LYS A 12 12.17 0.72 2.39
N LEU A 13 11.48 -0.36 2.02
CA LEU A 13 10.06 -0.56 2.33
C LEU A 13 9.80 -0.42 3.84
N ARG A 14 10.56 -1.13 4.68
CA ARG A 14 10.39 -1.08 6.14
C ARG A 14 10.65 0.31 6.71
N VAL A 15 11.72 0.98 6.27
CA VAL A 15 12.05 2.34 6.72
C VAL A 15 10.96 3.33 6.34
N ASP A 16 10.52 3.31 5.08
CA ASP A 16 9.53 4.27 4.60
C ASP A 16 8.17 4.03 5.26
N LEU A 17 7.72 2.77 5.39
CA LEU A 17 6.46 2.44 6.09
C LEU A 17 6.47 2.89 7.55
N SER A 18 7.52 2.52 8.29
CA SER A 18 7.62 2.81 9.73
C SER A 18 7.78 4.30 10.01
N THR A 19 8.39 5.06 9.09
CA THR A 19 8.60 6.51 9.22
C THR A 19 7.36 7.30 8.83
N GLU A 20 6.80 7.03 7.64
CA GLU A 20 5.68 7.82 7.11
C GLU A 20 4.36 7.57 7.82
N PHE A 21 4.18 6.35 8.35
CA PHE A 21 2.92 5.92 8.97
C PHE A 21 3.04 5.68 10.48
N ALA A 22 4.14 6.11 11.11
CA ALA A 22 4.42 5.85 12.53
C ALA A 22 3.25 6.16 13.47
N ARG A 23 2.50 7.23 13.18
CA ARG A 23 1.38 7.76 13.97
C ARG A 23 0.01 7.37 13.43
N SER A 24 -0.04 6.64 12.32
CA SER A 24 -1.26 6.27 11.65
C SER A 24 -1.82 4.96 12.21
N GLN A 25 -3.13 4.79 12.10
CA GLN A 25 -3.81 3.53 12.36
C GLN A 25 -3.81 2.70 11.08
N ILE A 26 -3.41 1.43 11.19
CA ILE A 26 -3.30 0.52 10.06
C ILE A 26 -4.31 -0.62 10.22
N ALA A 27 -5.10 -0.88 9.20
CA ALA A 27 -5.82 -2.14 9.04
C ALA A 27 -5.13 -2.99 7.95
N MET A 28 -5.09 -4.31 8.15
CA MET A 28 -4.52 -5.26 7.21
C MET A 28 -5.60 -6.26 6.79
N ASP A 29 -5.70 -6.57 5.50
CA ASP A 29 -6.64 -7.60 5.04
C ASP A 29 -6.29 -8.98 5.65
N GLY A 30 -7.31 -9.70 6.12
CA GLY A 30 -7.15 -10.94 6.88
C GLY A 30 -6.76 -10.72 8.35
N GLY A 31 -6.65 -9.47 8.79
CA GLY A 31 -6.52 -9.09 10.19
C GLY A 31 -7.88 -8.83 10.83
N LYS A 32 -8.01 -9.19 12.12
CA LYS A 32 -9.23 -8.90 12.90
C LYS A 32 -9.22 -7.53 13.58
N ASN A 33 -8.05 -6.88 13.64
CA ASN A 33 -7.82 -5.65 14.40
C ASN A 33 -6.92 -4.69 13.63
N THR A 34 -6.93 -3.44 14.07
CA THR A 34 -5.99 -2.42 13.63
C THR A 34 -4.70 -2.46 14.46
N ILE A 35 -3.58 -2.14 13.85
CA ILE A 35 -2.30 -1.95 14.53
C ILE A 35 -1.84 -0.48 14.43
N SER A 36 -0.95 -0.08 15.33
CA SER A 36 -0.20 1.17 15.19
C SER A 36 0.79 1.05 14.04
N GLY A 37 0.93 2.10 13.22
CA GLY A 37 1.89 2.07 12.11
C GLY A 37 3.35 1.98 12.55
N SER A 38 3.67 2.32 13.81
CA SER A 38 4.98 2.02 14.41
C SER A 38 5.32 0.52 14.44
N MET A 39 4.32 -0.36 14.37
CA MET A 39 4.49 -1.83 14.34
C MET A 39 4.72 -2.39 12.92
N LEU A 40 4.68 -1.55 11.87
CA LEU A 40 4.87 -1.99 10.49
C LEU A 40 6.26 -2.58 10.22
N SER A 41 7.28 -2.12 10.96
CA SER A 41 8.65 -2.65 10.84
C SER A 41 8.79 -4.11 11.29
N GLN A 42 7.82 -4.64 12.04
CA GLN A 42 7.80 -6.01 12.56
C GLN A 42 7.04 -6.98 11.64
N GLN A 43 6.32 -6.48 10.64
CA GLN A 43 5.50 -7.32 9.75
C GLN A 43 6.36 -8.06 8.71
N ASP A 44 6.00 -9.30 8.39
CA ASP A 44 6.63 -10.08 7.31
C ASP A 44 5.83 -9.92 6.00
N PHE A 45 6.39 -9.15 5.07
CA PHE A 45 5.79 -8.93 3.75
C PHE A 45 6.25 -9.94 2.69
N SER A 46 7.22 -10.82 3.00
CA SER A 46 7.91 -11.65 2.00
C SER A 46 7.05 -12.82 1.48
N ARG A 47 6.06 -13.26 2.26
CA ARG A 47 5.32 -14.50 1.99
C ARG A 47 4.20 -14.36 0.98
N LYS A 48 3.43 -13.28 1.07
CA LYS A 48 2.19 -13.10 0.31
C LYS A 48 1.92 -11.63 0.02
N LEU A 49 1.04 -11.40 -0.95
CA LEU A 49 0.44 -10.09 -1.18
C LEU A 49 -0.19 -9.59 0.12
N THR A 50 0.14 -8.35 0.48
CA THR A 50 -0.36 -7.69 1.69
C THR A 50 -1.05 -6.40 1.29
N GLN A 51 -2.27 -6.19 1.80
CA GLN A 51 -3.00 -4.93 1.65
C GLN A 51 -3.02 -4.22 2.99
N LEU A 52 -2.55 -2.97 3.00
CA LEU A 52 -2.64 -2.08 4.15
C LEU A 52 -3.63 -0.96 3.83
N PHE A 53 -4.43 -0.62 4.82
CA PHE A 53 -5.30 0.55 4.82
C PHE A 53 -4.81 1.46 5.94
N VAL A 54 -4.52 2.71 5.60
CA VAL A 54 -3.92 3.69 6.49
C VAL A 54 -4.93 4.80 6.74
N LYS A 55 -5.25 5.01 8.01
CA LYS A 55 -5.99 6.18 8.49
C LYS A 55 -5.09 7.01 9.38
N ASP A 56 -5.19 8.32 9.24
CA ASP A 56 -4.45 9.27 10.05
C ASP A 56 -5.40 10.37 10.52
N SER A 57 -5.21 10.84 11.75
CA SER A 57 -6.06 11.85 12.37
C SER A 57 -6.09 13.17 11.59
N VAL A 58 -5.11 13.40 10.71
CA VAL A 58 -5.09 14.59 9.84
C VAL A 58 -6.19 14.57 8.77
N PHE A 59 -6.69 13.41 8.34
CA PHE A 59 -7.68 13.33 7.27
C PHE A 59 -8.89 12.43 7.56
N SER A 60 -8.86 11.62 8.62
CA SER A 60 -9.92 10.69 8.97
C SER A 60 -10.20 10.70 10.47
N THR A 61 -11.47 10.79 10.84
CA THR A 61 -11.98 10.68 12.22
C THR A 61 -12.82 9.42 12.41
N HIS A 62 -13.28 8.79 11.34
CA HIS A 62 -14.05 7.56 11.40
C HIS A 62 -13.14 6.34 11.60
N PRO A 63 -13.54 5.33 12.40
CA PRO A 63 -12.79 4.08 12.52
C PRO A 63 -12.82 3.27 11.22
N PHE A 64 -12.01 2.22 11.14
CA PHE A 64 -12.14 1.21 10.08
C PHE A 64 -13.43 0.41 10.28
N VAL A 65 -14.11 0.12 9.17
CA VAL A 65 -15.23 -0.82 9.13
C VAL A 65 -14.72 -2.12 8.54
N PHE A 66 -14.95 -3.23 9.25
CA PHE A 66 -14.60 -4.57 8.79
C PHE A 66 -15.87 -5.32 8.42
N ARG A 67 -15.84 -6.00 7.27
CA ARG A 67 -16.92 -6.87 6.81
C ARG A 67 -16.42 -8.31 6.78
N SER A 68 -17.33 -9.25 7.03
CA SER A 68 -17.04 -10.66 6.77
C SER A 68 -16.89 -10.87 5.27
N ARG A 69 -15.89 -11.66 4.87
CA ARG A 69 -15.74 -12.06 3.47
C ARG A 69 -16.84 -13.03 3.01
N ASN A 70 -17.36 -13.85 3.93
CA ASN A 70 -18.41 -14.84 3.71
C ASN A 70 -19.42 -14.74 4.86
N GLU A 71 -20.60 -14.18 4.60
CA GLU A 71 -21.63 -13.94 5.62
C GLU A 71 -22.11 -15.22 6.36
N GLU A 72 -21.82 -16.41 5.82
CA GLU A 72 -22.24 -17.71 6.36
C GLU A 72 -21.21 -18.39 7.29
N ASP A 73 -19.96 -17.92 7.37
CA ASP A 73 -18.91 -18.55 8.18
C ASP A 73 -18.51 -17.70 9.39
N SER A 74 -18.79 -18.20 10.60
CA SER A 74 -18.42 -17.54 11.88
C SER A 74 -16.90 -17.47 12.12
N ASN A 75 -16.11 -18.12 11.26
CA ASN A 75 -14.65 -18.09 11.25
C ASN A 75 -14.06 -17.35 10.04
N SER A 76 -14.89 -16.60 9.30
CA SER A 76 -14.50 -15.90 8.08
C SER A 76 -13.39 -14.88 8.30
N ASP A 77 -12.42 -14.82 7.39
CA ASP A 77 -11.48 -13.70 7.28
C ASP A 77 -12.26 -12.38 7.15
N LEU A 78 -11.94 -11.41 8.01
CA LEU A 78 -12.48 -10.06 7.89
C LEU A 78 -11.69 -9.28 6.84
N VAL A 79 -12.42 -8.51 6.04
CA VAL A 79 -11.88 -7.59 5.03
C VAL A 79 -12.26 -6.17 5.39
N VAL A 80 -11.38 -5.22 5.09
CA VAL A 80 -11.68 -3.80 5.31
C VAL A 80 -12.72 -3.36 4.27
N ASP A 81 -13.79 -2.71 4.72
CA ASP A 81 -14.68 -1.99 3.83
C ASP A 81 -13.94 -0.78 3.25
N GLN A 82 -13.47 -0.97 2.03
CA GLN A 82 -12.65 0.01 1.33
C GLN A 82 -13.44 1.25 0.87
N PHE A 83 -14.75 1.33 1.07
CA PHE A 83 -15.52 2.54 0.75
C PHE A 83 -15.96 3.28 2.01
N ALA A 84 -16.04 2.62 3.16
CA ALA A 84 -16.60 3.22 4.37
C ALA A 84 -15.76 4.35 4.98
N GLY A 85 -16.45 5.40 5.39
CA GLY A 85 -15.93 6.52 6.15
C GLY A 85 -15.56 7.73 5.29
N ASP A 86 -14.61 8.50 5.80
CA ASP A 86 -14.16 9.79 5.30
C ASP A 86 -12.82 9.73 4.55
N GLY A 87 -12.22 8.53 4.45
CA GLY A 87 -11.05 8.29 3.62
C GLY A 87 -10.00 7.38 4.24
N HIS A 88 -9.16 6.83 3.38
CA HIS A 88 -7.92 6.15 3.75
C HIS A 88 -6.95 6.12 2.57
N LEU A 89 -5.68 5.87 2.89
CA LEU A 89 -4.68 5.50 1.90
C LEU A 89 -4.60 3.97 1.84
N LYS A 90 -4.58 3.41 0.63
CA LYS A 90 -4.40 1.98 0.39
C LYS A 90 -2.98 1.73 -0.11
N ILE A 91 -2.34 0.71 0.46
CA ILE A 91 -1.00 0.26 0.08
C ILE A 91 -1.07 -1.23 -0.26
N LEU A 92 -0.69 -1.58 -1.48
CA LEU A 92 -0.52 -2.96 -1.90
C LEU A 92 0.97 -3.28 -1.92
N ILE A 93 1.38 -4.30 -1.18
CA ILE A 93 2.76 -4.77 -1.10
C ILE A 93 2.80 -6.18 -1.68
N ILE A 94 3.59 -6.37 -2.73
CA ILE A 94 3.61 -7.60 -3.51
C ILE A 94 5.07 -8.07 -3.59
N PRO A 95 5.43 -9.19 -2.94
CA PRO A 95 6.77 -9.74 -3.05
C PRO A 95 7.04 -10.17 -4.49
N VAL A 96 8.17 -9.75 -5.04
CA VAL A 96 8.64 -10.14 -6.37
C VAL A 96 9.79 -11.13 -6.19
N ARG A 97 9.62 -12.34 -6.74
CA ARG A 97 10.66 -13.38 -6.68
C ARG A 97 11.74 -13.03 -7.70
N SER A 98 12.93 -12.69 -7.21
CA SER A 98 14.18 -12.56 -7.99
C SER A 98 15.20 -13.64 -7.56
N ALA A 99 16.28 -13.80 -8.31
CA ALA A 99 17.28 -14.84 -8.08
C ALA A 99 18.27 -14.51 -6.94
N ALA A 100 18.60 -13.23 -6.68
CA ALA A 100 19.56 -12.83 -5.64
C ALA A 100 18.91 -12.24 -4.38
N GLU A 101 18.00 -11.28 -4.49
CA GLU A 101 17.39 -10.62 -3.33
C GLU A 101 15.88 -10.37 -3.52
N PRO A 102 15.07 -10.57 -2.45
CA PRO A 102 13.65 -10.25 -2.51
C PRO A 102 13.46 -8.73 -2.58
N PHE A 103 12.68 -8.30 -3.56
CA PHE A 103 12.20 -6.92 -3.65
C PHE A 103 10.68 -6.90 -3.78
N PHE A 104 10.09 -5.72 -3.59
CA PHE A 104 8.64 -5.57 -3.47
C PHE A 104 8.13 -4.60 -4.52
N ARG A 105 7.08 -5.00 -5.22
CA ARG A 105 6.22 -4.06 -5.94
C ARG A 105 5.26 -3.44 -4.93
N VAL A 106 5.23 -2.11 -4.88
CA VAL A 106 4.42 -1.37 -3.91
C VAL A 106 3.54 -0.38 -4.65
N ASN A 107 2.23 -0.44 -4.44
CA ASN A 107 1.28 0.53 -4.99
C ASN A 107 0.71 1.34 -3.83
N ILE A 108 0.83 2.65 -3.90
CA ILE A 108 0.22 3.58 -2.94
C ILE A 108 -0.87 4.35 -3.68
N PHE A 109 -2.09 4.36 -3.15
CA PHE A 109 -3.22 5.03 -3.79
C PHE A 109 -4.36 5.36 -2.82
N TYR A 110 -5.30 6.19 -3.28
CA TYR A 110 -6.59 6.41 -2.62
C TYR A 110 -7.72 6.39 -3.67
N GLN A 111 -8.93 6.04 -3.23
CA GLN A 111 -10.09 5.86 -4.11
C GLN A 111 -10.66 7.19 -4.61
N SER A 112 -11.57 7.16 -5.59
CA SER A 112 -12.21 8.38 -6.11
C SER A 112 -13.32 8.93 -5.21
N PHE A 113 -13.86 8.12 -4.30
CA PHE A 113 -14.90 8.51 -3.34
C PHE A 113 -14.88 7.58 -2.12
N PHE A 114 -15.56 8.00 -1.06
CA PHE A 114 -15.86 7.24 0.15
C PHE A 114 -17.33 7.45 0.53
N VAL A 115 -17.85 6.62 1.42
CA VAL A 115 -19.26 6.59 1.83
C VAL A 115 -19.35 6.78 3.34
N LEU A 116 -19.92 7.89 3.77
CA LEU A 116 -20.14 8.21 5.17
C LEU A 116 -21.24 7.32 5.79
N PRO A 117 -21.35 7.26 7.14
CA PRO A 117 -22.39 6.47 7.81
C PRO A 117 -23.83 6.86 7.45
N ASN A 118 -24.05 8.12 7.04
CA ASN A 118 -25.34 8.61 6.54
C ASN A 118 -25.64 8.20 5.08
N GLY A 119 -24.75 7.45 4.42
CA GLY A 119 -24.86 7.03 3.03
C GLY A 119 -24.36 8.06 2.00
N GLU A 120 -23.86 9.22 2.45
CA GLU A 120 -23.37 10.27 1.56
C GLU A 120 -22.03 9.90 0.92
N HIS A 121 -21.91 10.15 -0.38
CA HIS A 121 -20.67 9.98 -1.12
C HIS A 121 -19.80 11.23 -1.01
N VAL A 122 -18.59 11.07 -0.47
CA VAL A 122 -17.63 12.16 -0.32
C VAL A 122 -16.40 11.94 -1.19
N ALA A 123 -15.87 13.01 -1.75
CA ALA A 123 -14.60 12.98 -2.46
C ALA A 123 -13.41 12.89 -1.47
N PRO A 124 -12.22 12.43 -1.91
CA PRO A 124 -11.01 12.49 -1.10
C PRO A 124 -10.71 13.91 -0.62
N SER A 125 -10.60 14.10 0.68
CA SER A 125 -10.28 15.38 1.30
C SER A 125 -8.94 15.94 0.84
N LEU A 126 -8.75 17.26 0.92
CA LEU A 126 -7.49 17.90 0.55
C LEU A 126 -6.34 17.39 1.43
N GLU A 127 -6.65 17.09 2.69
CA GLU A 127 -5.74 16.52 3.69
C GLU A 127 -5.28 15.12 3.28
N LEU A 128 -6.19 14.25 2.82
CA LEU A 128 -5.84 12.92 2.29
C LEU A 128 -4.96 13.04 1.04
N GLN A 129 -5.29 13.96 0.13
CA GLN A 129 -4.50 14.20 -1.08
C GLN A 129 -3.09 14.72 -0.74
N ALA A 130 -2.97 15.62 0.24
CA ALA A 130 -1.69 16.14 0.72
C ALA A 130 -0.87 15.05 1.42
N PHE A 131 -1.52 14.23 2.26
CA PHE A 131 -0.92 13.09 2.93
C PHE A 131 -0.36 12.08 1.91
N TYR A 132 -1.14 11.74 0.87
CA TYR A 132 -0.69 10.92 -0.25
C TYR A 132 0.54 11.50 -0.94
N LYS A 133 0.52 12.78 -1.33
CA LYS A 133 1.65 13.43 -2.01
C LYS A 133 2.91 13.39 -1.15
N ARG A 134 2.79 13.60 0.17
CA ARG A 134 3.90 13.51 1.12
C ARG A 134 4.47 12.09 1.18
N ALA A 135 3.63 11.07 1.38
CA ALA A 135 4.04 9.68 1.41
C ALA A 135 4.74 9.28 0.10
N VAL A 136 4.14 9.60 -1.04
CA VAL A 136 4.72 9.35 -2.37
C VAL A 136 6.08 10.03 -2.54
N ARG A 137 6.22 11.28 -2.10
CA ARG A 137 7.50 12.00 -2.15
C ARG A 137 8.59 11.28 -1.34
N SER A 138 8.23 10.76 -0.16
CA SER A 138 9.18 10.04 0.69
C SER A 138 9.62 8.73 0.06
N PHE A 139 8.66 7.92 -0.39
CA PHE A 139 8.93 6.67 -1.11
C PHE A 139 9.74 6.89 -2.39
N SER A 140 9.54 8.02 -3.07
CA SER A 140 10.26 8.36 -4.30
C SER A 140 11.74 8.74 -4.08
N LYS A 141 12.17 9.01 -2.83
CA LYS A 141 13.58 9.28 -2.54
C LYS A 141 14.43 8.09 -3.00
N ARG A 142 15.51 8.39 -3.73
CA ARG A 142 16.45 7.39 -4.29
C ARG A 142 15.81 6.39 -5.27
N THR A 143 14.71 6.77 -5.91
CA THR A 143 14.10 5.99 -7.01
C THR A 143 14.36 6.67 -8.36
N LEU A 144 14.30 5.88 -9.43
CA LEU A 144 14.29 6.34 -10.82
C LEU A 144 12.95 5.95 -11.45
N ASN A 145 12.40 6.84 -12.27
CA ASN A 145 11.16 6.56 -13.00
C ASN A 145 11.49 5.79 -14.29
N ILE A 146 11.15 4.51 -14.33
CA ILE A 146 11.53 3.60 -15.41
C ILE A 146 10.26 3.10 -16.13
N GLU A 147 10.29 3.13 -17.46
CA GLU A 147 9.23 2.55 -18.29
C GLU A 147 9.34 1.02 -18.28
N VAL A 148 8.35 0.34 -17.71
CA VAL A 148 8.33 -1.13 -17.59
C VAL A 148 7.47 -1.75 -18.70
N PHE A 149 6.39 -1.09 -19.08
CA PHE A 149 5.62 -1.39 -20.29
C PHE A 149 5.41 -0.10 -21.07
N SER A 150 5.01 -0.20 -22.34
CA SER A 150 4.71 0.99 -23.15
C SER A 150 3.78 1.95 -22.40
N LYS A 151 4.26 3.17 -22.15
CA LYS A 151 3.58 4.25 -21.43
C LYS A 151 3.23 3.94 -19.97
N ARG A 152 3.84 2.91 -19.35
CA ARG A 152 3.66 2.56 -17.94
C ARG A 152 4.98 2.62 -17.20
N PHE A 153 5.04 3.53 -16.23
CA PHE A 153 6.24 3.82 -15.47
C PHE A 153 6.13 3.32 -14.03
N ILE A 154 7.24 2.84 -13.49
CA ILE A 154 7.39 2.43 -12.09
C ILE A 154 8.62 3.14 -11.52
N ARG A 155 8.53 3.57 -10.26
CA ARG A 155 9.66 4.13 -9.53
C ARG A 155 10.50 3.02 -8.92
N ILE A 156 11.66 2.74 -9.50
CA ILE A 156 12.55 1.66 -9.06
C ILE A 156 13.65 2.24 -8.18
N GLU A 157 13.85 1.68 -6.99
CA GLU A 157 14.95 2.03 -6.11
C GLU A 157 16.31 1.79 -6.80
N LYS A 158 17.20 2.79 -6.75
CA LYS A 158 18.52 2.76 -7.42
C LYS A 158 19.33 1.49 -7.13
N PRO A 159 19.52 1.08 -5.86
CA PRO A 159 20.16 -0.20 -5.52
C PRO A 159 19.68 -1.42 -6.31
N LEU A 160 18.39 -1.51 -6.67
CA LEU A 160 17.90 -2.65 -7.46
C LEU A 160 18.48 -2.65 -8.88
N LEU A 161 18.71 -1.48 -9.46
CA LEU A 161 19.27 -1.35 -10.82
C LEU A 161 20.78 -1.59 -10.86
N GLU A 162 21.44 -1.52 -9.70
CA GLU A 162 22.89 -1.69 -9.56
C GLU A 162 23.29 -3.16 -9.38
N THR A 163 22.33 -4.08 -9.17
CA THR A 163 22.60 -5.51 -8.94
C THR A 163 23.03 -6.28 -10.19
N GLY A 164 22.78 -5.74 -11.38
CA GLY A 164 22.98 -6.44 -12.66
C GLY A 164 21.90 -7.49 -12.98
N GLU A 165 20.88 -7.65 -12.14
CA GLU A 165 19.76 -8.56 -12.39
C GLU A 165 18.72 -7.97 -13.37
N ASP A 166 17.95 -8.84 -14.02
CA ASP A 166 16.80 -8.43 -14.84
C ASP A 166 15.58 -8.04 -13.98
N ILE A 167 15.70 -6.92 -13.26
CA ILE A 167 14.64 -6.35 -12.43
C ILE A 167 13.39 -6.03 -13.26
N ILE A 168 13.57 -5.56 -14.50
CA ILE A 168 12.45 -5.20 -15.38
C ILE A 168 11.68 -6.45 -15.79
N GLY A 169 12.36 -7.53 -16.16
CA GLY A 169 11.75 -8.84 -16.44
C GLY A 169 11.00 -9.39 -15.24
N ALA A 170 11.63 -9.39 -14.06
CA ALA A 170 10.99 -9.82 -12.81
C ALA A 170 9.73 -9.00 -12.49
N LEU A 171 9.80 -7.67 -12.67
CA LEU A 171 8.65 -6.78 -12.54
C LEU A 171 7.55 -7.14 -13.54
N LYS A 172 7.85 -7.33 -14.82
CA LYS A 172 6.85 -7.70 -15.84
C LYS A 172 6.13 -9.00 -15.47
N VAL A 173 6.86 -10.02 -15.04
CA VAL A 173 6.29 -11.31 -14.58
C VAL A 173 5.37 -11.10 -13.38
N SER A 174 5.70 -10.18 -12.46
CA SER A 174 4.85 -9.87 -11.30
C SER A 174 3.48 -9.28 -11.67
N PHE A 175 3.29 -8.75 -12.88
CA PHE A 175 1.97 -8.28 -13.38
C PHE A 175 1.12 -9.38 -14.00
N GLN A 176 1.72 -10.53 -14.35
CA GLN A 176 1.04 -11.64 -15.02
C GLN A 176 0.45 -12.65 -14.04
N LYS A 177 1.04 -12.79 -12.85
CA LYS A 177 0.56 -13.72 -11.82
C LYS A 177 -0.66 -13.14 -11.09
N LYS A 178 -1.80 -13.80 -11.25
CA LYS A 178 -3.02 -13.67 -10.43
C LYS A 178 -3.17 -14.93 -9.59
#